data_AF-A0A8H8J6I7-F1
#
_entry.id   AF-A0A8H8J6I7-F1
#
_cell.length_a   1.000
_cell.length_b   1.000
_cell.length_c   1.000
_cell.angle_alpha   90.00
_cell.angle_beta   90.00
_cell.angle_gamma   90.00
#
_symmetry.space_group_name_H-M   'P 1'
#
loop_
_entity.id
_entity.type
_entity.pdbx_description
1 polymer ?
#
loop_
_entity_poly.entity_id
_entity_poly.type
_entity_poly.pdbx_seq_one_letter_code
_entity_poly.pdbx_strand_id
1 'polypeptide(L)'
;MVVARRCLPYQLPQAEKVVTRFYEEIDDITEFILHESIDFFRDLVIEVLTIFRDKAGKRLHVGMNPIAKLAWGLPTSVIRFLWRRLFSLRLHLGLRKELASKIQTEIRKSVKQVQDTLLSMEGARELLDEHLWIDDTKDPLKEVLKKEANRLIWKAVLEAISAGLGSFTPEENAAQYTAVWNAGLHGGLQAVKAVSETLDGSESHQDVFEKAWNSARKATLYAAQTVVKNTSKLMKQPQRDQMWDVAWEIWDDCWDHVHKIVQPRSVKTVDKVMERLISSGVIAVVQDMKMSRDKMIKARTPSKELMWLPGFQNQSKGYVTNAELQDYMHKMIEQDTISANTLSDVHSSMARVWKATLQPLPLPALALAVITENITQSVAETD
;
A
#
# COMPACT_ATOMS: atom_id res chain seq x y z
N MET A 1 9.77 -33.98 9.38
CA MET A 1 9.28 -32.61 9.09
C MET A 1 7.79 -32.58 8.72
N VAL A 2 7.34 -33.25 7.64
CA VAL A 2 5.90 -33.34 7.27
C VAL A 2 5.02 -33.79 8.45
N VAL A 3 5.44 -34.81 9.19
CA VAL A 3 4.71 -35.30 10.38
C VAL A 3 4.66 -34.24 11.49
N ALA A 4 5.80 -33.63 11.83
CA ALA A 4 5.87 -32.57 12.85
C ALA A 4 4.98 -31.37 12.48
N ARG A 5 4.93 -31.02 11.20
CA ARG A 5 4.09 -29.94 10.67
C ARG A 5 2.60 -30.28 10.71
N ARG A 6 2.20 -31.53 10.41
CA ARG A 6 0.81 -32.00 10.63
C ARG A 6 0.41 -31.96 12.11
N CYS A 7 1.33 -32.25 13.02
CA CYS A 7 1.08 -32.15 14.45
C CYS A 7 1.04 -30.70 14.98
N LEU A 8 1.61 -29.74 14.23
CA LEU A 8 1.64 -28.32 14.54
C LEU A 8 1.25 -27.47 13.32
N PRO A 9 -0.02 -27.45 12.90
CA PRO A 9 -0.45 -26.56 11.82
C PRO A 9 -0.21 -25.09 12.19
N TYR A 10 -0.13 -24.23 11.17
CA TYR A 10 0.08 -22.80 11.42
C TYR A 10 -1.18 -22.30 12.11
N GLN A 11 -0.98 -21.49 13.12
CA GLN A 11 -2.07 -20.74 13.68
C GLN A 11 -2.00 -19.35 13.09
N LEU A 12 -3.12 -18.92 12.51
CA LEU A 12 -3.29 -17.52 12.19
C LEU A 12 -3.10 -16.72 13.49
N PRO A 13 -2.24 -15.71 13.49
CA PRO A 13 -2.04 -14.87 14.64
C PRO A 13 -3.34 -14.11 14.97
N GLN A 14 -3.51 -13.74 16.23
CA GLN A 14 -4.64 -12.89 16.61
C GLN A 14 -4.48 -11.50 15.99
N ALA A 15 -5.58 -10.93 15.48
CA ALA A 15 -5.58 -9.61 14.85
C ALA A 15 -4.88 -8.57 15.72
N GLU A 16 -5.20 -8.54 17.01
CA GLU A 16 -4.62 -7.60 17.96
C GLU A 16 -3.09 -7.68 18.05
N LYS A 17 -2.51 -8.90 18.04
CA LYS A 17 -1.05 -9.09 18.10
C LYS A 17 -0.36 -8.57 16.83
N VAL A 18 -0.96 -8.83 15.66
CA VAL A 18 -0.44 -8.34 14.38
C VAL A 18 -0.57 -6.82 14.27
N VAL A 19 -1.70 -6.25 14.72
CA VAL A 19 -1.93 -4.80 14.76
C VAL A 19 -0.86 -4.14 15.64
N THR A 20 -0.60 -4.67 16.85
CA THR A 20 0.41 -4.12 17.75
C THR A 20 1.78 -4.08 17.12
N ARG A 21 2.23 -5.18 16.49
CA ARG A 21 3.52 -5.21 15.78
C ARG A 21 3.56 -4.25 14.61
N PHE A 22 2.49 -4.18 13.82
CA PHE A 22 2.42 -3.23 12.71
C PHE A 22 2.51 -1.77 13.22
N TYR A 23 1.93 -1.48 14.39
CA TYR A 23 2.01 -0.16 15.01
C TYR A 23 3.41 0.22 15.48
N GLU A 24 4.35 -0.72 15.64
CA GLU A 24 5.76 -0.41 15.90
C GLU A 24 6.43 0.25 14.68
N GLU A 25 5.97 -0.06 13.46
CA GLU A 25 6.51 0.50 12.20
C GLU A 25 5.68 1.66 11.64
N ILE A 26 4.55 2.02 12.28
CA ILE A 26 3.56 2.91 11.65
C ILE A 26 4.08 4.33 11.45
N ASP A 27 4.98 4.81 12.31
CA ASP A 27 5.55 6.14 12.19
C ASP A 27 6.47 6.23 10.96
N ASP A 28 7.31 5.22 10.74
CA ASP A 28 8.17 5.12 9.56
C ASP A 28 7.36 4.98 8.27
N ILE A 29 6.30 4.17 8.29
CA ILE A 29 5.37 4.01 7.16
C ILE A 29 4.66 5.34 6.87
N THR A 30 4.20 6.04 7.90
CA THR A 30 3.52 7.33 7.77
C THR A 30 4.46 8.37 7.16
N GLU A 31 5.70 8.47 7.65
CA GLU A 31 6.70 9.40 7.14
C GLU A 31 7.07 9.10 5.68
N PHE A 32 7.20 7.82 5.31
CA PHE A 32 7.41 7.41 3.93
C PHE A 32 6.26 7.85 3.00
N ILE A 33 5.02 7.56 3.40
CA ILE A 33 3.82 7.92 2.63
C ILE A 33 3.72 9.43 2.50
N LEU A 34 3.97 10.16 3.59
CA LEU A 34 3.94 11.60 3.63
C LEU A 34 4.98 12.21 2.68
N HIS A 35 6.20 11.68 2.67
CA HIS A 35 7.26 12.15 1.80
C HIS A 35 6.92 11.95 0.32
N GLU A 36 6.54 10.72 -0.07
CA GLU A 36 6.17 10.41 -1.46
C GLU A 36 4.92 11.23 -1.89
N SER A 37 3.93 11.42 -1.01
CA SER A 37 2.74 12.22 -1.29
C SER A 37 3.06 13.70 -1.47
N ILE A 38 3.87 14.28 -0.57
CA ILE A 38 4.27 15.69 -0.64
C ILE A 38 5.03 15.97 -1.94
N ASP A 39 5.99 15.11 -2.26
CA ASP A 39 6.80 15.28 -3.47
C ASP A 39 5.94 15.17 -4.73
N PHE A 40 5.00 14.21 -4.74
CA PHE A 40 4.01 14.07 -5.80
C PHE A 40 3.12 15.33 -5.94
N PHE A 41 2.48 15.80 -4.86
CA PHE A 41 1.60 16.97 -4.92
C PHE A 41 2.33 18.24 -5.35
N ARG A 42 3.55 18.41 -4.84
CA ARG A 42 4.40 19.54 -5.22
C ARG A 42 4.62 19.55 -6.72
N ASP A 43 5.06 18.43 -7.28
CA ASP A 43 5.34 18.34 -8.71
C ASP A 43 4.06 18.45 -9.56
N LEU A 44 2.96 17.85 -9.11
CA LEU A 44 1.64 17.98 -9.75
C LEU A 44 1.22 19.45 -9.90
N VAL A 45 1.20 20.20 -8.80
CA VAL A 45 0.80 21.61 -8.80
C VAL A 45 1.70 22.44 -9.73
N ILE A 46 3.01 22.19 -9.67
CA ILE A 46 3.98 22.91 -10.49
C ILE A 46 3.78 22.63 -11.98
N GLU A 47 3.56 21.37 -12.37
CA GLU A 47 3.34 21.03 -13.77
C GLU A 47 2.01 21.56 -14.29
N VAL A 48 0.93 21.49 -13.51
CA VAL A 48 -0.37 22.10 -13.86
C VAL A 48 -0.19 23.59 -14.13
N LEU A 49 0.43 24.32 -13.21
CA LEU A 49 0.63 25.76 -13.34
C LEU A 49 1.54 26.10 -14.52
N THR A 50 2.58 25.29 -14.76
CA THR A 50 3.50 25.51 -15.88
C THR A 50 2.80 25.29 -17.22
N ILE A 51 2.10 24.16 -17.39
CA ILE A 51 1.39 23.83 -18.63
C ILE A 51 0.29 24.86 -18.91
N PHE A 52 -0.48 25.21 -17.90
CA PHE A 52 -1.54 26.20 -18.04
C PHE A 52 -0.97 27.55 -18.48
N ARG A 53 0.15 27.96 -17.89
CA ARG A 53 0.85 29.18 -18.27
C ARG A 53 1.37 29.13 -19.70
N ASP A 54 2.04 28.04 -20.08
CA ASP A 54 2.65 27.89 -21.40
C ASP A 54 1.58 27.88 -22.50
N LYS A 55 0.44 27.21 -22.28
CA LYS A 55 -0.68 27.20 -23.23
C LYS A 55 -1.41 28.54 -23.32
N ALA A 56 -1.62 29.21 -22.19
CA ALA A 56 -2.25 30.52 -22.15
C ALA A 56 -1.39 31.61 -22.79
N GLY A 57 -0.06 31.54 -22.62
CA GLY A 57 0.87 32.55 -23.07
C GLY A 57 0.49 33.95 -22.57
N LYS A 58 0.54 34.94 -23.47
CA LYS A 58 0.16 36.33 -23.17
C LYS A 58 -1.36 36.58 -23.24
N ARG A 59 -2.16 35.61 -23.68
CA ARG A 59 -3.61 35.78 -23.91
C ARG A 59 -4.36 36.11 -22.61
N LEU A 60 -3.90 35.60 -21.47
CA LEU A 60 -4.49 35.90 -20.16
C LEU A 60 -4.13 37.29 -19.61
N HIS A 61 -3.20 38.02 -20.23
CA HIS A 61 -2.75 39.31 -19.69
C HIS A 61 -3.88 40.35 -19.62
N VAL A 62 -4.88 40.28 -20.51
CA VAL A 62 -5.91 41.32 -20.66
C VAL A 62 -6.67 41.55 -19.34
N GLY A 63 -6.99 40.49 -18.59
CA GLY A 63 -7.73 40.57 -17.32
C GLY A 63 -6.86 40.62 -16.05
N MET A 64 -5.53 40.52 -16.17
CA MET A 64 -4.62 40.47 -15.02
C MET A 64 -4.25 41.85 -14.49
N ASN A 65 -4.09 41.97 -13.16
CA ASN A 65 -3.53 43.15 -12.53
C ASN A 65 -2.01 43.31 -12.86
N PRO A 66 -1.41 44.49 -12.69
CA PRO A 66 0.00 44.73 -13.06
C PRO A 66 1.00 43.79 -12.38
N ILE A 67 0.78 43.46 -11.10
CA ILE A 67 1.65 42.55 -10.34
C ILE A 67 1.55 41.13 -10.90
N ALA A 68 0.34 40.66 -11.21
CA ALA A 68 0.11 39.36 -11.82
C ALA A 68 0.74 39.28 -13.22
N LYS A 69 0.68 40.34 -14.02
CA LYS A 69 1.38 40.42 -15.32
C LYS A 69 2.89 40.29 -15.17
N LEU A 70 3.49 40.97 -14.20
CA LEU A 70 4.92 40.86 -13.89
C LEU A 70 5.29 39.44 -13.48
N ALA A 71 4.52 38.84 -12.55
CA ALA A 71 4.72 37.46 -12.13
C ALA A 71 4.57 36.48 -13.31
N TRP A 72 3.60 36.71 -14.19
CA TRP A 72 3.35 35.91 -15.39
C TRP A 72 4.43 36.05 -16.47
N GLY A 73 5.24 37.11 -16.42
CA GLY A 73 6.37 37.33 -17.31
C GLY A 73 7.68 36.63 -16.88
N LEU A 74 7.76 36.14 -15.63
CA LEU A 74 8.99 35.55 -15.09
C LEU A 74 9.38 34.25 -15.82
N PRO A 75 10.65 33.90 -16.02
CA PRO A 75 11.02 32.61 -16.63
C PRO A 75 10.37 31.43 -15.89
N THR A 76 9.93 30.41 -16.63
CA THR A 76 9.27 29.22 -16.05
C THR A 76 10.11 28.56 -14.97
N SER A 77 11.43 28.51 -15.12
CA SER A 77 12.36 28.03 -14.10
C SER A 77 12.26 28.79 -12.77
N VAL A 78 12.12 30.12 -12.82
CA VAL A 78 11.96 30.98 -11.63
C VAL A 78 10.61 30.75 -10.97
N ILE A 79 9.53 30.67 -11.76
CA ILE A 79 8.19 30.39 -11.22
C ILE A 79 8.15 29.02 -10.55
N ARG A 80 8.71 27.98 -11.19
CA ARG A 80 8.84 26.64 -10.60
C ARG A 80 9.62 26.68 -9.28
N PHE A 81 10.73 27.42 -9.23
CA PHE A 81 11.51 27.58 -8.00
C PHE A 81 10.69 28.26 -6.87
N LEU A 82 9.99 29.35 -7.19
CA LEU A 82 9.17 30.08 -6.22
C LEU A 82 8.03 29.21 -5.67
N TRP A 83 7.31 28.48 -6.54
CA TRP A 83 6.25 27.57 -6.10
C TRP A 83 6.78 26.43 -5.24
N ARG A 84 7.94 25.84 -5.59
CA ARG A 84 8.59 24.84 -4.73
C ARG A 84 8.88 25.40 -3.35
N ARG A 85 9.46 26.60 -3.27
CA ARG A 85 9.79 27.24 -1.99
C ARG A 85 8.55 27.59 -1.17
N LEU A 86 7.51 28.15 -1.80
CA LEU A 86 6.25 28.48 -1.13
C LEU A 86 5.55 27.23 -0.60
N PHE A 87 5.49 26.17 -1.41
CA PHE A 87 4.90 24.90 -1.00
C PHE A 87 5.69 24.27 0.16
N SER A 88 7.03 24.25 0.07
CA SER A 88 7.90 23.79 1.15
C SER A 88 7.69 24.59 2.43
N LEU A 89 7.65 25.92 2.37
CA LEU A 89 7.41 26.76 3.54
C LEU A 89 6.07 26.43 4.20
N ARG A 90 5.00 26.32 3.40
CA ARG A 90 3.67 25.99 3.91
C ARG A 90 3.62 24.61 4.57
N LEU A 91 4.35 23.63 4.04
CA LEU A 91 4.51 22.31 4.67
C LEU A 91 5.23 22.40 6.02
N HIS A 92 6.25 23.25 6.14
CA HIS A 92 6.98 23.45 7.40
C HIS A 92 6.15 24.18 8.47
N LEU A 93 5.13 24.96 8.06
CA LEU A 93 4.23 25.70 8.95
C LEU A 93 3.10 24.84 9.56
N GLY A 94 3.31 23.53 9.70
CA GLY A 94 2.40 22.64 10.44
C GLY A 94 1.46 21.79 9.58
N LEU A 95 1.29 22.10 8.29
CA LEU A 95 0.49 21.26 7.37
C LEU A 95 1.05 19.84 7.29
N ARG A 96 2.38 19.69 7.36
CA ARG A 96 3.02 18.37 7.40
C ARG A 96 2.58 17.56 8.63
N LYS A 97 2.52 18.19 9.81
CA LYS A 97 2.11 17.52 11.06
C LYS A 97 0.64 17.13 11.03
N GLU A 98 -0.22 18.00 10.51
CA GLU A 98 -1.65 17.73 10.35
C GLU A 98 -1.88 16.57 9.37
N LEU A 99 -1.20 16.58 8.22
CA LEU A 99 -1.30 15.52 7.22
C LEU A 99 -0.76 14.20 7.76
N ALA A 100 0.37 14.20 8.47
CA ALA A 100 0.91 13.03 9.13
C ALA A 100 -0.09 12.41 10.12
N SER A 101 -0.69 13.24 10.99
CA SER A 101 -1.68 12.77 11.97
C SER A 101 -2.93 12.17 11.31
N LYS A 102 -3.43 12.79 10.23
CA LYS A 102 -4.58 12.26 9.47
C LYS A 102 -4.24 10.94 8.75
N ILE A 103 -3.10 10.89 8.06
CA ILE A 103 -2.62 9.67 7.40
C ILE A 103 -2.46 8.54 8.41
N GLN A 104 -1.80 8.79 9.53
CA GLN A 104 -1.60 7.80 10.58
C GLN A 104 -2.94 7.27 11.12
N THR A 105 -3.92 8.16 11.35
CA THR A 105 -5.26 7.78 11.82
C THR A 105 -5.99 6.87 10.83
N GLU A 106 -5.99 7.23 9.54
CA GLU A 106 -6.64 6.41 8.51
C GLU A 106 -5.90 5.09 8.25
N ILE A 107 -4.57 5.07 8.33
CA ILE A 107 -3.79 3.82 8.25
C ILE A 107 -4.15 2.91 9.41
N ARG A 108 -4.17 3.41 10.66
CA ARG A 108 -4.55 2.60 11.84
C ARG A 108 -5.92 1.95 11.68
N LYS A 109 -6.90 2.74 11.24
CA LYS A 109 -8.27 2.29 10.99
C LYS A 109 -8.31 1.25 9.87
N SER A 110 -7.62 1.50 8.75
CA SER A 110 -7.59 0.61 7.59
C SER A 110 -6.89 -0.71 7.90
N VAL A 111 -5.73 -0.67 8.57
CA VAL A 111 -4.96 -1.85 8.94
C VAL A 111 -5.77 -2.77 9.85
N LYS A 112 -6.48 -2.21 10.83
CA LYS A 112 -7.38 -2.99 11.68
C LYS A 112 -8.45 -3.71 10.85
N GLN A 113 -9.09 -3.01 9.92
CA GLN A 113 -10.10 -3.61 9.03
C GLN A 113 -9.54 -4.69 8.11
N VAL A 114 -8.36 -4.47 7.51
CA VAL A 114 -7.68 -5.46 6.67
C VAL A 114 -7.34 -6.71 7.47
N GLN A 115 -6.80 -6.55 8.68
CA GLN A 115 -6.37 -7.68 9.50
C GLN A 115 -7.57 -8.48 10.02
N ASP A 116 -8.64 -7.80 10.48
CA ASP A 116 -9.88 -8.48 10.89
C ASP A 116 -10.49 -9.28 9.72
N THR A 117 -10.44 -8.73 8.51
CA THR A 117 -10.91 -9.41 7.29
C THR A 117 -10.00 -10.58 6.92
N LEU A 118 -8.68 -10.37 6.83
CA LEU A 118 -7.72 -11.40 6.44
C LEU A 118 -7.75 -12.62 7.39
N LEU A 119 -7.79 -12.35 8.69
CA LEU A 119 -7.74 -13.41 9.71
C LEU A 119 -9.07 -14.15 9.86
N SER A 120 -10.15 -13.61 9.30
CA SER A 120 -11.44 -14.29 9.20
C SER A 120 -11.65 -15.02 7.87
N MET A 121 -10.78 -14.82 6.87
CA MET A 121 -10.86 -15.52 5.60
C MET A 121 -10.42 -16.98 5.74
N GLU A 122 -11.33 -17.90 5.43
CA GLU A 122 -11.06 -19.34 5.34
C GLU A 122 -9.90 -19.64 4.37
N GLY A 123 -9.81 -18.90 3.27
CA GLY A 123 -8.72 -19.00 2.29
C GLY A 123 -7.33 -18.62 2.83
N ALA A 124 -7.22 -17.75 3.84
CA ALA A 124 -5.92 -17.45 4.45
C ALA A 124 -5.38 -18.67 5.21
N ARG A 125 -6.28 -19.45 5.82
CA ARG A 125 -5.92 -20.68 6.53
C ARG A 125 -5.52 -21.79 5.57
N GLU A 126 -6.30 -22.00 4.50
CA GLU A 126 -5.98 -22.97 3.45
C GLU A 126 -4.61 -22.68 2.82
N LEU A 127 -4.36 -21.41 2.49
CA LEU A 127 -3.08 -20.95 1.95
C LEU A 127 -1.92 -21.21 2.91
N LEU A 128 -2.11 -21.01 4.21
CA LEU A 128 -1.09 -21.35 5.22
C LEU A 128 -0.86 -22.87 5.30
N ASP A 129 -1.91 -23.66 5.22
CA ASP A 129 -1.82 -25.12 5.28
C ASP A 129 -1.12 -25.69 4.03
N GLU A 130 -1.19 -25.03 2.88
CA GLU A 130 -0.46 -25.41 1.66
C GLU A 130 1.07 -25.24 1.74
N HIS A 131 1.57 -24.47 2.71
CA HIS A 131 2.97 -24.11 2.81
C HIS A 131 3.66 -24.79 3.99
N LEU A 132 4.82 -25.35 3.68
CA LEU A 132 5.64 -26.06 4.64
C LEU A 132 6.51 -25.11 5.46
N TRP A 133 7.12 -24.12 4.83
CA TRP A 133 7.99 -23.12 5.44
C TRP A 133 7.22 -21.84 5.71
N ILE A 134 7.48 -21.16 6.84
CA ILE A 134 6.76 -19.92 7.15
C ILE A 134 7.16 -18.84 6.15
N ASP A 135 8.43 -18.78 5.76
CA ASP A 135 8.89 -17.74 4.86
C ASP A 135 8.27 -17.85 3.44
N ASP A 136 7.83 -19.04 3.03
CA ASP A 136 7.13 -19.26 1.75
C ASP A 136 5.70 -18.69 1.76
N THR A 137 5.13 -18.38 2.94
CA THR A 137 3.77 -17.82 3.02
C THR A 137 3.74 -16.32 2.72
N LYS A 138 4.89 -15.64 2.62
CA LYS A 138 4.99 -14.20 2.42
C LYS A 138 4.30 -13.73 1.15
N ASP A 139 4.67 -14.30 0.00
CA ASP A 139 4.13 -13.85 -1.29
C ASP A 139 2.64 -14.16 -1.44
N PRO A 140 2.16 -15.37 -1.06
CA PRO A 140 0.72 -15.63 -1.08
C PRO A 140 -0.07 -14.72 -0.13
N LEU A 141 0.42 -14.47 1.09
CA LEU A 141 -0.23 -13.53 2.02
C LEU A 141 -0.25 -12.10 1.47
N LYS A 142 0.83 -11.69 0.80
CA LYS A 142 0.96 -10.39 0.15
C LYS A 142 -0.14 -10.18 -0.89
N GLU A 143 -0.40 -11.18 -1.75
CA GLU A 143 -1.44 -11.08 -2.77
C GLU A 143 -2.85 -10.99 -2.18
N VAL A 144 -3.14 -11.75 -1.11
CA VAL A 144 -4.44 -11.64 -0.41
C VAL A 144 -4.60 -10.26 0.23
N LEU A 145 -3.56 -9.78 0.91
CA LEU A 145 -3.56 -8.45 1.54
C LEU A 145 -3.68 -7.33 0.51
N LYS A 146 -3.06 -7.47 -0.67
CA LYS A 146 -3.07 -6.47 -1.73
C LYS A 146 -4.48 -6.11 -2.20
N LYS A 147 -5.34 -7.11 -2.35
CA LYS A 147 -6.72 -6.91 -2.81
C LYS A 147 -7.51 -6.03 -1.83
N GLU A 148 -7.47 -6.33 -0.54
CA GLU A 148 -8.18 -5.56 0.48
C GLU A 148 -7.51 -4.22 0.80
N ALA A 149 -6.18 -4.20 0.82
CA ALA A 149 -5.39 -2.99 1.06
C ALA A 149 -5.57 -1.97 -0.08
N ASN A 150 -5.72 -2.41 -1.34
CA ASN A 150 -5.96 -1.53 -2.49
C ASN A 150 -7.14 -0.59 -2.27
N ARG A 151 -8.29 -1.15 -1.90
CA ARG A 151 -9.51 -0.37 -1.66
C ARG A 151 -9.33 0.63 -0.52
N LEU A 152 -8.76 0.16 0.60
CA LEU A 152 -8.65 0.96 1.82
C LEU A 152 -7.59 2.05 1.72
N ILE A 153 -6.45 1.80 1.08
CA ILE A 153 -5.42 2.81 0.87
C ILE A 153 -5.92 3.89 -0.08
N TRP A 154 -6.55 3.54 -1.20
CA TRP A 154 -7.12 4.56 -2.08
C TRP A 154 -8.14 5.40 -1.35
N LYS A 155 -9.04 4.78 -0.58
CA LYS A 155 -10.00 5.50 0.24
C LYS A 155 -9.30 6.46 1.22
N ALA A 156 -8.34 5.98 1.99
CA ALA A 156 -7.59 6.78 2.95
C ALA A 156 -6.84 7.94 2.29
N VAL A 157 -6.17 7.69 1.15
CA VAL A 157 -5.45 8.71 0.38
C VAL A 157 -6.42 9.79 -0.11
N LEU A 158 -7.52 9.40 -0.76
CA LEU A 158 -8.50 10.34 -1.30
C LEU A 158 -9.20 11.13 -0.18
N GLU A 159 -9.55 10.49 0.93
CA GLU A 159 -10.10 11.14 2.12
C GLU A 159 -9.12 12.14 2.73
N ALA A 160 -7.85 11.75 2.94
CA ALA A 160 -6.82 12.63 3.50
C ALA A 160 -6.56 13.86 2.62
N ILE A 161 -6.51 13.67 1.29
CA ILE A 161 -6.38 14.76 0.32
C ILE A 161 -7.58 15.71 0.42
N SER A 162 -8.80 15.17 0.47
CA SER A 162 -10.03 15.97 0.58
C SER A 162 -10.11 16.74 1.91
N ALA A 163 -9.70 16.12 3.02
CA ALA A 163 -9.78 16.71 4.36
C ALA A 163 -8.64 17.72 4.65
N GLY A 164 -7.47 17.55 4.03
CA GLY A 164 -6.33 18.46 4.18
C GLY A 164 -6.46 19.74 3.36
N LEU A 165 -7.12 19.67 2.20
CA LEU A 165 -7.27 20.80 1.28
C LEU A 165 -8.68 21.42 1.28
N GLY A 166 -9.70 20.70 1.76
CA GLY A 166 -11.09 21.17 1.84
C GLY A 166 -11.38 22.14 2.98
N SER A 167 -10.48 22.32 3.94
CA SER A 167 -10.60 23.31 5.03
C SER A 167 -10.36 24.75 4.57
N PHE A 168 -10.01 24.96 3.30
CA PHE A 168 -9.81 26.28 2.74
C PHE A 168 -11.18 26.92 2.44
N THR A 169 -11.78 27.54 3.45
CA THR A 169 -12.91 28.42 3.23
C THR A 169 -12.43 29.60 2.39
N PRO A 170 -13.10 29.91 1.25
CA PRO A 170 -12.80 31.14 0.54
C PRO A 170 -13.04 32.30 1.51
N GLU A 171 -12.01 33.06 1.86
CA GLU A 171 -12.23 34.33 2.55
C GLU A 171 -13.19 35.17 1.68
N GLU A 172 -14.26 35.69 2.27
CA GLU A 172 -15.29 36.48 1.57
C GLU A 172 -14.72 37.71 0.85
N ASN A 173 -13.49 38.12 1.21
CA ASN A 173 -12.73 39.23 0.62
C ASN A 173 -11.67 38.81 -0.40
N ALA A 174 -11.57 37.52 -0.74
CA ALA A 174 -10.57 37.06 -1.71
C ALA A 174 -10.88 37.61 -3.11
N ALA A 175 -9.87 38.20 -3.75
CA ALA A 175 -9.97 38.63 -5.15
C ALA A 175 -10.52 37.48 -6.01
N GLN A 176 -11.45 37.79 -6.93
CA GLN A 176 -12.16 36.84 -7.81
C GLN A 176 -11.30 35.66 -8.28
N TYR A 177 -10.06 35.94 -8.70
CA TYR A 177 -9.09 34.95 -9.14
C TYR A 177 -8.85 33.85 -8.10
N THR A 178 -8.54 34.23 -6.86
CA THR A 178 -8.33 33.29 -5.75
C THR A 178 -9.60 32.50 -5.43
N ALA A 179 -10.77 33.16 -5.43
CA ALA A 179 -12.04 32.50 -5.18
C ALA A 179 -12.37 31.41 -6.23
N VAL A 180 -12.08 31.67 -7.51
CA VAL A 180 -12.29 30.73 -8.62
C VAL A 180 -11.42 29.48 -8.45
N TRP A 181 -10.12 29.65 -8.19
CA TRP A 181 -9.22 28.52 -7.99
C TRP A 181 -9.53 27.73 -6.71
N ASN A 182 -9.89 28.41 -5.62
CA ASN A 182 -10.31 27.74 -4.38
C ASN A 182 -11.58 26.92 -4.58
N ALA A 183 -12.59 27.48 -5.24
CA ALA A 183 -13.83 26.76 -5.53
C ALA A 183 -13.58 25.58 -6.47
N GLY A 184 -12.76 25.77 -7.50
CA GLY A 184 -12.34 24.69 -8.39
C GLY A 184 -11.63 23.57 -7.64
N LEU A 185 -10.66 23.90 -6.79
CA LEU A 185 -9.96 22.93 -5.94
C LEU A 185 -10.95 22.17 -5.05
N HIS A 186 -11.82 22.89 -4.33
CA HIS A 186 -12.82 22.27 -3.45
C HIS A 186 -13.77 21.36 -4.23
N GLY A 187 -14.30 21.81 -5.38
CA GLY A 187 -15.17 21.00 -6.23
C GLY A 187 -14.49 19.72 -6.72
N GLY A 188 -13.23 19.83 -7.16
CA GLY A 188 -12.43 18.67 -7.56
C GLY A 188 -12.22 17.67 -6.43
N LEU A 189 -11.85 18.16 -5.24
CA LEU A 189 -11.61 17.33 -4.06
C LEU A 189 -12.86 16.60 -3.58
N GLN A 190 -14.03 17.26 -3.59
CA GLN A 190 -15.30 16.62 -3.24
C GLN A 190 -15.67 15.53 -4.25
N ALA A 191 -15.43 15.76 -5.54
CA ALA A 191 -15.68 14.74 -6.56
C ALA A 191 -14.76 13.53 -6.41
N VAL A 192 -13.48 13.76 -6.09
CA VAL A 192 -12.51 12.69 -5.77
C VAL A 192 -12.94 11.90 -4.54
N LYS A 193 -13.45 12.59 -3.50
CA LYS A 193 -14.02 11.92 -2.33
C LYS A 193 -15.21 11.04 -2.70
N ALA A 194 -16.13 11.53 -3.53
CA ALA A 194 -17.27 10.72 -3.99
C ALA A 194 -16.82 9.47 -4.76
N VAL A 195 -15.75 9.56 -5.57
CA VAL A 195 -15.16 8.38 -6.24
C VAL A 195 -14.69 7.35 -5.19
N SER A 196 -14.04 7.80 -4.12
CA SER A 196 -13.54 6.92 -3.04
C SER A 196 -14.64 6.09 -2.37
N GLU A 197 -15.87 6.62 -2.31
CA GLU A 197 -17.04 5.95 -1.73
C GLU A 197 -17.61 4.84 -2.64
N THR A 198 -17.24 4.86 -3.92
CA THR A 198 -17.73 3.93 -4.96
C THR A 198 -16.75 2.84 -5.36
N LEU A 199 -15.55 2.81 -4.75
CA LEU A 199 -14.52 1.82 -5.09
C LEU A 199 -14.91 0.42 -4.59
N ASP A 200 -14.86 -0.56 -5.49
CA ASP A 200 -15.20 -1.96 -5.18
C ASP A 200 -13.97 -2.81 -4.79
N GLY A 201 -12.75 -2.28 -4.98
CA GLY A 201 -11.48 -2.94 -4.64
C GLY A 201 -10.93 -3.92 -5.69
N SER A 202 -11.66 -4.15 -6.79
CA SER A 202 -11.22 -4.98 -7.90
C SER A 202 -10.49 -4.20 -9.01
N GLU A 203 -10.59 -2.88 -8.95
CA GLU A 203 -10.06 -1.96 -9.96
C GLU A 203 -8.53 -1.86 -9.91
N SER A 204 -7.91 -1.66 -11.08
CA SER A 204 -6.49 -1.36 -11.14
C SER A 204 -6.22 0.06 -10.61
N HIS A 205 -5.00 0.33 -10.12
CA HIS A 205 -4.58 1.68 -9.72
C HIS A 205 -4.77 2.71 -10.83
N GLN A 206 -4.62 2.29 -12.10
CA GLN A 206 -4.83 3.14 -13.26
C GLN A 206 -6.30 3.51 -13.44
N ASP A 207 -7.23 2.57 -13.26
CA ASP A 207 -8.66 2.80 -13.38
C ASP A 207 -9.18 3.73 -12.28
N VAL A 208 -8.74 3.50 -11.03
CA VAL A 208 -9.09 4.35 -9.89
C VAL A 208 -8.59 5.79 -10.12
N PHE A 209 -7.34 5.93 -10.58
CA PHE A 209 -6.80 7.24 -10.93
C PHE A 209 -7.61 7.91 -12.05
N GLU A 210 -7.97 7.18 -13.10
CA GLU A 210 -8.72 7.72 -14.23
C GLU A 210 -10.11 8.23 -13.81
N LYS A 211 -10.82 7.45 -12.99
CA LYS A 211 -12.11 7.85 -12.42
C LYS A 211 -11.99 9.10 -11.56
N ALA A 212 -11.00 9.13 -10.66
CA ALA A 212 -10.74 10.28 -9.80
C ALA A 212 -10.37 11.53 -10.62
N TRP A 213 -9.49 11.39 -11.62
CA TRP A 213 -9.03 12.47 -12.48
C TRP A 213 -10.16 13.11 -13.29
N ASN A 214 -10.96 12.28 -13.96
CA ASN A 214 -12.07 12.75 -14.78
C ASN A 214 -13.17 13.41 -13.94
N SER A 215 -13.43 12.88 -12.75
CA SER A 215 -14.38 13.47 -11.80
C SER A 215 -13.87 14.81 -11.28
N ALA A 216 -12.59 14.88 -10.90
CA ALA A 216 -11.94 16.12 -10.47
C ALA A 216 -11.99 17.20 -11.57
N ARG A 217 -11.57 16.87 -12.80
CA ARG A 217 -11.56 17.79 -13.94
C ARG A 217 -12.91 18.48 -14.15
N LYS A 218 -13.99 17.68 -14.19
CA LYS A 218 -15.36 18.19 -14.43
C LYS A 218 -15.85 19.04 -13.26
N ALA A 219 -15.69 18.56 -12.03
CA ALA A 219 -16.17 19.26 -10.85
C ALA A 219 -15.40 20.55 -10.58
N THR A 220 -14.07 20.54 -10.81
CA THR A 220 -13.24 21.74 -10.73
C THR A 220 -13.69 22.79 -11.75
N LEU A 221 -13.89 22.40 -13.01
CA LEU A 221 -14.36 23.33 -14.04
C LEU A 221 -15.72 23.93 -13.68
N TYR A 222 -16.68 23.09 -13.30
CA TYR A 222 -18.03 23.52 -12.95
C TYR A 222 -18.05 24.50 -11.77
N ALA A 223 -17.30 24.19 -10.70
CA ALA A 223 -17.22 25.06 -9.53
C ALA A 223 -16.54 26.40 -9.86
N ALA A 224 -15.46 26.36 -10.64
CA ALA A 224 -14.74 27.55 -11.09
C ALA A 224 -15.62 28.47 -11.96
N GLN A 225 -16.31 27.90 -12.96
CA GLN A 225 -17.24 28.63 -13.83
C GLN A 225 -18.42 29.23 -13.05
N THR A 226 -18.93 28.51 -12.04
CA THR A 226 -20.00 29.00 -11.17
C THR A 226 -19.58 30.27 -10.43
N VAL A 227 -18.36 30.29 -9.86
CA VAL A 227 -17.84 31.49 -9.20
C VAL A 227 -17.66 32.63 -10.19
N VAL A 228 -17.09 32.39 -11.38
CA VAL A 228 -16.95 33.43 -12.42
C VAL A 228 -18.31 34.00 -12.79
N LYS A 229 -19.31 33.15 -13.10
CA LYS A 229 -20.67 33.60 -13.46
C LYS A 229 -21.32 34.45 -12.37
N ASN A 230 -21.14 34.10 -11.10
CA ASN A 230 -21.71 34.84 -9.98
C ASN A 230 -20.99 36.17 -9.74
N THR A 231 -19.68 36.21 -9.91
CA THR A 231 -18.86 37.39 -9.64
C THR A 231 -18.81 38.37 -10.82
N SER A 232 -18.84 37.91 -12.07
CA SER A 232 -18.83 38.77 -13.27
C SER A 232 -20.04 39.72 -13.32
N LYS A 233 -21.21 39.27 -12.84
CA LYS A 233 -22.41 40.12 -12.70
C LYS A 233 -22.18 41.33 -11.79
N LEU A 234 -21.34 41.17 -10.76
CA LEU A 234 -21.06 42.20 -9.77
C LEU A 234 -19.91 43.12 -10.21
N MET A 235 -18.85 42.55 -10.80
CA MET A 235 -17.64 43.30 -11.13
C MET A 235 -17.74 44.11 -12.43
N LYS A 236 -18.55 43.68 -13.41
CA LYS A 236 -18.72 44.34 -14.72
C LYS A 236 -17.40 44.71 -15.42
N GLN A 237 -16.41 43.80 -15.39
CA GLN A 237 -15.09 44.00 -16.01
C GLN A 237 -14.92 43.09 -17.25
N PRO A 238 -15.21 43.59 -18.48
CA PRO A 238 -15.22 42.76 -19.69
C PRO A 238 -13.85 42.14 -20.02
N GLN A 239 -12.76 42.80 -19.62
CA GLN A 239 -11.39 42.31 -19.77
C GLN A 239 -11.13 41.03 -18.95
N ARG A 240 -11.79 40.88 -17.78
CA ARG A 240 -11.70 39.66 -16.98
C ARG A 240 -12.53 38.53 -17.55
N ASP A 241 -13.69 38.84 -18.11
CA ASP A 241 -14.53 37.84 -18.77
C ASP A 241 -13.76 37.22 -19.95
N GLN A 242 -13.13 38.05 -20.80
CA GLN A 242 -12.25 37.58 -21.87
C GLN A 242 -11.08 36.71 -21.37
N MET A 243 -10.48 37.06 -20.22
CA MET A 243 -9.43 36.25 -19.62
C MET A 243 -9.95 34.86 -19.23
N TRP A 244 -11.14 34.78 -18.64
CA TRP A 244 -11.74 33.49 -18.28
C TRP A 244 -12.16 32.68 -19.50
N ASP A 245 -12.67 33.30 -20.56
CA ASP A 245 -12.99 32.61 -21.81
C ASP A 245 -11.75 31.90 -22.39
N VAL A 246 -10.60 32.57 -22.38
CA VAL A 246 -9.32 31.95 -22.76
C VAL A 246 -8.95 30.80 -21.83
N ALA A 247 -9.13 30.95 -20.52
CA ALA A 247 -8.86 29.90 -19.54
C ALA A 247 -9.72 28.65 -19.79
N TRP A 248 -11.00 28.83 -20.15
CA TRP A 248 -11.93 27.74 -20.46
C TRP A 248 -11.60 27.07 -21.79
N GLU A 249 -11.23 27.85 -22.81
CA GLU A 249 -10.81 27.33 -24.12
C GLU A 249 -9.64 26.36 -24.02
N ILE A 250 -8.64 26.67 -23.18
CA ILE A 250 -7.44 25.84 -23.03
C ILE A 250 -7.57 24.77 -21.94
N TRP A 251 -8.69 24.71 -21.21
CA TRP A 251 -8.85 23.91 -20.01
C TRP A 251 -8.59 22.42 -20.27
N ASP A 252 -9.37 21.85 -21.18
CA ASP A 252 -9.34 20.42 -21.52
C ASP A 252 -7.95 20.00 -21.98
N ASP A 253 -7.40 20.82 -22.86
CA ASP A 253 -6.07 20.73 -23.44
C ASP A 253 -4.95 20.74 -22.38
N CYS A 254 -5.09 21.52 -21.31
CA CYS A 254 -4.13 21.56 -20.21
C CYS A 254 -4.26 20.29 -19.35
N TRP A 255 -5.47 19.90 -19.01
CA TRP A 255 -5.74 18.73 -18.18
C TRP A 255 -5.29 17.43 -18.86
N ASP A 256 -5.50 17.29 -20.16
CA ASP A 256 -5.03 16.12 -20.93
C ASP A 256 -3.50 16.05 -21.00
N HIS A 257 -2.83 17.20 -21.07
CA HIS A 257 -1.37 17.22 -21.03
C HIS A 257 -0.85 16.86 -19.64
N VAL A 258 -1.41 17.45 -18.58
CA VAL A 258 -1.03 17.13 -17.20
C VAL A 258 -1.27 15.65 -16.91
N HIS A 259 -2.42 15.11 -17.34
CA HIS A 259 -2.78 13.70 -17.16
C HIS A 259 -1.68 12.76 -17.66
N LYS A 260 -1.19 12.95 -18.89
CA LYS A 260 -0.13 12.14 -19.51
C LYS A 260 1.17 12.11 -18.70
N ILE A 261 1.47 13.17 -17.97
CA ILE A 261 2.68 13.29 -17.14
C ILE A 261 2.44 12.70 -15.75
N VAL A 262 1.27 12.97 -15.19
CA VAL A 262 0.95 12.73 -13.79
C VAL A 262 0.49 11.29 -13.57
N GLN A 263 -0.35 10.73 -14.43
CA GLN A 263 -0.87 9.37 -14.30
C GLN A 263 0.22 8.33 -14.01
N PRO A 264 1.29 8.17 -14.83
CA PRO A 264 2.31 7.16 -14.56
C PRO A 264 3.05 7.39 -13.25
N ARG A 265 3.22 8.65 -12.83
CA ARG A 265 3.86 9.00 -11.56
C ARG A 265 2.96 8.68 -10.38
N SER A 266 1.68 9.06 -10.44
CA SER A 266 0.68 8.79 -9.40
C SER A 266 0.54 7.30 -9.15
N VAL A 267 0.37 6.52 -10.22
CA VAL A 267 0.22 5.06 -10.16
C VAL A 267 1.45 4.45 -9.52
N LYS A 268 2.66 4.83 -9.99
CA LYS A 268 3.92 4.36 -9.40
C LYS A 268 4.08 4.73 -7.93
N THR A 269 3.69 5.95 -7.52
CA THR A 269 3.74 6.37 -6.12
C THR A 269 2.79 5.55 -5.26
N VAL A 270 1.56 5.31 -5.73
CA VAL A 270 0.60 4.45 -5.02
C VAL A 270 1.12 3.02 -4.93
N ASP A 271 1.69 2.47 -6.01
CA ASP A 271 2.29 1.13 -6.02
C ASP A 271 3.39 0.99 -4.96
N LYS A 272 4.29 1.99 -4.85
CA LYS A 272 5.35 1.99 -3.81
C LYS A 272 4.77 2.03 -2.40
N VAL A 273 3.76 2.88 -2.17
CA VAL A 273 3.09 3.01 -0.87
C VAL A 273 2.39 1.71 -0.49
N MET A 274 1.67 1.13 -1.45
CA MET A 274 0.99 -0.16 -1.31
C MET A 274 1.98 -1.26 -0.96
N GLU A 275 3.05 -1.38 -1.74
CA GLU A 275 4.12 -2.36 -1.55
C GLU A 275 4.73 -2.25 -0.15
N ARG A 276 5.04 -1.03 0.31
CA ARG A 276 5.60 -0.80 1.64
C ARG A 276 4.62 -1.22 2.74
N LEU A 277 3.36 -0.82 2.64
CA LEU A 277 2.35 -1.11 3.65
C LEU A 277 2.04 -2.60 3.74
N ILE A 278 1.85 -3.28 2.61
CA ILE A 278 1.59 -4.72 2.59
C ILE A 278 2.82 -5.47 3.11
N SER A 279 4.03 -5.10 2.69
CA SER A 279 5.25 -5.78 3.14
C SER A 279 5.40 -5.70 4.66
N SER A 280 5.19 -4.53 5.27
CA SER A 280 5.19 -4.39 6.72
C SER A 280 4.08 -5.22 7.39
N GLY A 281 2.88 -5.28 6.81
CA GLY A 281 1.80 -6.14 7.29
C GLY A 281 2.14 -7.64 7.26
N VAL A 282 2.69 -8.11 6.14
CA VAL A 282 3.15 -9.51 5.98
C VAL A 282 4.27 -9.83 6.96
N ILE A 283 5.24 -8.93 7.12
CA ILE A 283 6.34 -9.09 8.08
C ILE A 283 5.78 -9.25 9.50
N ALA A 284 4.81 -8.42 9.90
CA ALA A 284 4.17 -8.51 11.21
C ALA A 284 3.46 -9.86 11.42
N VAL A 285 2.69 -10.34 10.43
CA VAL A 285 2.01 -11.65 10.47
C VAL A 285 3.03 -12.79 10.61
N VAL A 286 4.04 -12.80 9.73
CA VAL A 286 5.08 -13.83 9.68
C VAL A 286 5.88 -13.87 10.97
N GLN A 287 6.27 -12.71 11.51
CA GLN A 287 7.00 -12.63 12.77
C GLN A 287 6.15 -13.13 13.94
N ASP A 288 4.85 -12.83 13.97
CA ASP A 288 3.99 -13.35 15.03
C ASP A 288 3.82 -14.86 14.94
N MET A 289 3.63 -15.40 13.73
CA MET A 289 3.59 -16.85 13.49
C MET A 289 4.89 -17.55 13.90
N LYS A 290 6.04 -16.91 13.64
CA LYS A 290 7.38 -17.39 14.05
C LYS A 290 7.52 -17.46 15.56
N MET A 291 7.00 -16.45 16.26
CA MET A 291 7.15 -16.28 17.71
C MET A 291 6.01 -16.92 18.53
N SER A 292 4.96 -17.42 17.88
CA SER A 292 3.80 -17.99 18.57
C SER A 292 4.19 -19.15 19.48
N ARG A 293 3.68 -19.10 20.71
CA ARG A 293 3.88 -20.10 21.77
C ARG A 293 2.61 -20.89 22.08
N ASP A 294 1.52 -20.62 21.36
CA ASP A 294 0.18 -21.08 21.72
C ASP A 294 -0.03 -22.59 21.44
N LYS A 295 0.86 -23.21 20.66
CA LYS A 295 0.98 -24.68 20.50
C LYS A 295 2.45 -25.08 20.45
N MET A 296 3.03 -25.29 21.62
CA MET A 296 4.39 -25.82 21.72
C MET A 296 4.35 -27.35 21.79
N ILE A 297 5.17 -28.04 20.99
CA ILE A 297 5.48 -29.45 21.26
C ILE A 297 6.27 -29.48 22.56
N LYS A 298 5.83 -30.30 23.53
CA LYS A 298 6.71 -30.78 24.60
C LYS A 298 7.79 -31.64 23.95
N ALA A 299 8.84 -30.99 23.47
CA ALA A 299 10.03 -31.70 23.04
C ALA A 299 10.67 -32.19 24.34
N ARG A 300 10.74 -33.51 24.54
CA ARG A 300 11.78 -34.07 25.41
C ARG A 300 13.07 -33.67 24.73
N THR A 301 13.70 -32.60 25.20
CA THR A 301 15.04 -32.22 24.76
C THR A 301 15.91 -33.46 24.92
N PRO A 302 16.51 -34.00 23.84
CA PRO A 302 17.39 -35.15 23.96
C PRO A 302 18.50 -34.81 24.95
N SER A 303 18.57 -35.61 26.00
CA SER A 303 19.63 -35.61 27.00
C SER A 303 21.00 -35.54 26.32
N LYS A 304 21.77 -34.48 26.60
CA LYS A 304 23.23 -34.32 26.42
C LYS A 304 23.84 -34.45 25.00
N GLU A 305 23.23 -35.11 24.02
CA GLU A 305 23.86 -35.35 22.71
C GLU A 305 23.76 -34.19 21.71
N LEU A 306 22.72 -33.35 21.79
CA LEU A 306 22.61 -32.14 20.95
C LEU A 306 23.26 -30.90 21.58
N MET A 307 23.84 -31.03 22.77
CA MET A 307 24.47 -29.93 23.53
C MET A 307 25.77 -29.42 22.89
N TRP A 308 26.32 -30.14 21.91
CA TRP A 308 27.57 -29.79 21.21
C TRP A 308 27.37 -28.82 20.05
N LEU A 309 26.13 -28.52 19.66
CA LEU A 309 25.86 -27.52 18.63
C LEU A 309 26.04 -26.11 19.22
N PRO A 310 26.89 -25.25 18.61
CA PRO A 310 27.08 -23.87 19.07
C PRO A 310 25.74 -23.12 19.05
N GLY A 311 25.31 -22.61 20.21
CA GLY A 311 24.04 -21.88 20.39
C GLY A 311 22.99 -22.58 21.27
N PHE A 312 23.19 -23.84 21.67
CA PHE A 312 22.21 -24.64 22.42
C PHE A 312 22.34 -24.60 23.96
N GLN A 313 23.27 -23.83 24.52
CA GLN A 313 23.67 -23.96 25.92
C GLN A 313 22.68 -23.40 26.98
N ASN A 314 21.50 -22.87 26.62
CA ASN A 314 20.64 -22.21 27.62
C ASN A 314 19.11 -22.32 27.44
N GLN A 315 18.59 -23.40 26.81
CA GLN A 315 17.14 -23.60 26.72
C GLN A 315 16.61 -24.52 27.84
N SER A 316 16.39 -23.94 29.03
CA SER A 316 15.79 -24.62 30.19
C SER A 316 14.25 -24.70 30.14
N LYS A 317 13.61 -24.53 28.98
CA LYS A 317 12.16 -24.62 28.84
C LYS A 317 11.81 -25.64 27.76
N GLY A 318 11.07 -26.69 28.12
CA GLY A 318 10.74 -27.85 27.28
C GLY A 318 9.75 -27.57 26.14
N TYR A 319 9.91 -26.45 25.45
CA TYR A 319 9.01 -25.97 24.42
C TYR A 319 9.78 -25.23 23.32
N VAL A 320 9.40 -25.46 22.06
CA VAL A 320 10.06 -24.91 20.86
C VAL A 320 9.05 -24.08 20.06
N THR A 321 9.43 -22.88 19.63
CA THR A 321 8.65 -22.01 18.73
C THR A 321 8.70 -22.50 17.28
N ASN A 322 7.83 -22.00 16.39
CA ASN A 322 7.90 -22.36 14.98
C ASN A 322 9.23 -21.93 14.33
N ALA A 323 9.75 -20.76 14.71
CA ALA A 323 11.05 -20.29 14.22
C ALA A 323 12.19 -21.21 14.64
N GLU A 324 12.26 -21.58 15.92
CA GLU A 324 13.28 -22.50 16.42
C GLU A 324 13.15 -23.89 15.78
N LEU A 325 11.92 -24.38 15.59
CA LEU A 325 11.68 -25.66 14.91
C LEU A 325 12.18 -25.63 13.46
N GLN A 326 11.89 -24.56 12.73
CA GLN A 326 12.35 -24.39 11.34
C GLN A 326 13.86 -24.19 11.26
N ASP A 327 14.47 -23.45 12.20
CA ASP A 327 15.92 -23.28 12.30
C ASP A 327 16.63 -24.61 12.60
N TYR A 328 16.09 -25.42 13.52
CA TYR A 328 16.60 -26.77 13.78
C TYR A 328 16.53 -27.65 12.54
N MET A 329 15.43 -27.59 11.81
CA MET A 329 15.26 -28.35 10.57
C MET A 329 16.25 -27.88 9.50
N HIS A 330 16.43 -26.57 9.35
CA HIS A 330 17.35 -26.02 8.37
C HIS A 330 18.79 -26.44 8.67
N LYS A 331 19.23 -26.33 9.93
CA LYS A 331 20.57 -26.75 10.36
C LYS A 331 20.82 -28.24 10.17
N MET A 332 19.83 -29.10 10.40
CA MET A 332 19.96 -30.53 10.10
C MET A 332 20.14 -30.78 8.59
N ILE A 333 19.34 -30.12 7.75
CA ILE A 333 19.46 -30.27 6.29
C ILE A 333 20.79 -29.70 5.79
N GLU A 334 21.25 -28.56 6.30
CA GLU A 334 22.55 -27.96 5.96
C GLU A 334 23.71 -28.88 6.33
N GLN A 335 23.64 -29.57 7.46
CA GLN A 335 24.68 -30.54 7.86
C GLN A 335 24.76 -31.74 6.90
N ASP A 336 23.62 -32.15 6.34
CA ASP A 336 23.53 -33.30 5.44
C ASP A 336 23.71 -32.92 3.95
N THR A 337 23.73 -31.62 3.61
CA THR A 337 23.80 -31.15 2.22
C THR A 337 25.10 -30.42 1.92
N ILE A 338 25.74 -30.77 0.81
CA ILE A 338 27.12 -30.33 0.49
C ILE A 338 27.13 -29.01 -0.31
N SER A 339 26.00 -28.56 -0.87
CA SER A 339 25.93 -27.31 -1.65
C SER A 339 24.59 -26.56 -1.51
N ALA A 340 24.63 -25.23 -1.68
CA ALA A 340 23.44 -24.38 -1.62
C ALA A 340 22.38 -24.72 -2.69
N ASN A 341 22.80 -25.20 -3.86
CA ASN A 341 21.87 -25.65 -4.90
C ASN A 341 21.13 -26.93 -4.44
N THR A 342 21.84 -27.86 -3.82
CA THR A 342 21.25 -29.10 -3.25
C THR A 342 20.26 -28.78 -2.12
N LEU A 343 20.56 -27.78 -1.30
CA LEU A 343 19.66 -27.33 -0.23
C LEU A 343 18.32 -26.80 -0.78
N SER A 344 18.36 -26.02 -1.86
CA SER A 344 17.15 -25.53 -2.55
C SER A 344 16.30 -26.67 -3.13
N ASP A 345 16.94 -27.67 -3.75
CA ASP A 345 16.26 -28.85 -4.30
C ASP A 345 15.60 -29.71 -3.23
N VAL A 346 16.25 -29.85 -2.06
CA VAL A 346 15.70 -30.56 -0.91
C VAL A 346 14.48 -29.82 -0.36
N HIS A 347 14.57 -28.50 -0.15
CA HIS A 347 13.46 -27.66 0.28
C HIS A 347 12.24 -27.78 -0.67
N SER A 348 12.49 -27.71 -1.98
CA SER A 348 11.46 -27.85 -3.02
C SER A 348 10.81 -29.23 -3.01
N SER A 349 11.61 -30.30 -2.88
CA SER A 349 11.12 -31.68 -2.82
C SER A 349 10.27 -31.93 -1.58
N MET A 350 10.72 -31.41 -0.44
CA MET A 350 9.98 -31.43 0.82
C MET A 350 8.62 -30.71 0.72
N ALA A 351 8.57 -29.54 0.10
CA ALA A 351 7.34 -28.80 -0.14
C ALA A 351 6.37 -29.55 -1.07
N ARG A 352 6.89 -30.23 -2.12
CA ARG A 352 6.08 -31.09 -3.00
C ARG A 352 5.46 -32.26 -2.24
N VAL A 353 6.25 -32.96 -1.40
CA VAL A 353 5.73 -34.06 -0.57
C VAL A 353 4.65 -33.55 0.39
N TRP A 354 4.88 -32.40 1.02
CA TRP A 354 3.88 -31.75 1.88
C TRP A 354 2.56 -31.53 1.14
N LYS A 355 2.57 -30.89 -0.03
CA LYS A 355 1.37 -30.67 -0.85
C LYS A 355 0.66 -31.98 -1.23
N ALA A 356 1.42 -33.01 -1.61
CA ALA A 356 0.86 -34.33 -1.90
C ALA A 356 0.16 -34.96 -0.69
N THR A 357 0.64 -34.70 0.53
CA THR A 357 -0.02 -35.18 1.74
C THR A 357 -1.29 -34.39 2.10
N LEU A 358 -1.52 -33.20 1.56
CA LEU A 358 -2.73 -32.41 1.83
C LEU A 358 -3.92 -32.87 0.98
N GLN A 359 -3.67 -33.52 -0.15
CA GLN A 359 -4.74 -34.12 -0.94
C GLN A 359 -5.35 -35.29 -0.18
N PRO A 360 -6.70 -35.44 -0.15
CA PRO A 360 -7.30 -36.65 0.36
C PRO A 360 -6.77 -37.81 -0.47
N LEU A 361 -5.94 -38.64 0.16
CA LEU A 361 -5.44 -39.83 -0.51
C LEU A 361 -6.65 -40.63 -0.99
N PRO A 362 -6.69 -41.07 -2.27
CA PRO A 362 -7.62 -42.11 -2.64
C PRO A 362 -7.29 -43.29 -1.71
N LEU A 363 -8.26 -43.60 -0.84
CA LEU A 363 -8.17 -44.59 0.23
C LEU A 363 -7.55 -45.96 -0.16
N PRO A 364 -7.50 -46.42 -1.43
CA PRO A 364 -6.84 -47.69 -1.74
C PRO A 364 -5.30 -47.65 -1.80
N ALA A 365 -4.66 -46.49 -2.02
CA ALA A 365 -3.24 -46.47 -2.39
C ALA A 365 -2.27 -46.63 -1.18
N LEU A 366 -2.63 -46.09 -0.01
CA LEU A 366 -1.82 -46.22 1.21
C LEU A 366 -1.91 -47.61 1.83
N ALA A 367 -3.06 -48.28 1.68
CA ALA A 367 -3.21 -49.66 2.14
C ALA A 367 -2.33 -50.61 1.31
N LEU A 368 -2.19 -50.38 0.00
CA LEU A 368 -1.33 -51.20 -0.85
C LEU A 368 0.15 -50.97 -0.58
N ALA A 369 0.62 -49.73 -0.44
CA ALA A 369 2.04 -49.44 -0.22
C ALA A 369 2.57 -50.03 1.10
N VAL A 370 1.82 -49.92 2.19
CA VAL A 370 2.20 -50.46 3.51
C VAL A 370 2.12 -51.99 3.56
N ILE A 371 1.25 -52.60 2.76
CA ILE A 371 1.15 -54.07 2.67
C ILE A 371 2.29 -54.64 1.79
N THR A 372 2.67 -53.98 0.69
CA THR A 372 3.78 -54.47 -0.16
C THR A 372 5.16 -54.35 0.50
N GLU A 373 5.38 -53.35 1.35
CA GLU A 373 6.66 -53.16 2.05
C GLU A 373 6.84 -54.17 3.20
N ASN A 374 5.75 -54.53 3.91
CA ASN A 374 5.78 -55.58 4.94
C ASN A 374 5.86 -57.00 4.37
N ILE A 375 5.31 -57.26 3.18
CA ILE A 375 5.43 -58.58 2.52
C ILE A 375 6.84 -58.79 1.96
N THR A 376 7.51 -57.75 1.47
CA THR A 376 8.89 -57.88 0.96
C THR A 376 9.94 -58.02 2.08
N GLN A 377 9.72 -57.44 3.26
CA GLN A 377 10.57 -57.70 4.43
C GLN A 377 10.34 -59.08 5.05
N SER A 378 9.10 -59.57 5.10
CA SER A 378 8.79 -60.91 5.64
C SER A 378 9.36 -62.06 4.80
N VAL A 379 9.50 -61.88 3.47
CA VAL A 379 10.03 -62.93 2.58
C VAL A 379 11.58 -62.92 2.56
N ALA A 380 12.22 -61.81 2.92
CA ALA A 380 13.68 -61.73 3.01
C ALA A 380 14.27 -62.30 4.31
N GLU A 381 13.45 -62.61 5.31
CA GLU A 381 13.87 -63.19 6.60
C GLU A 381 13.59 -64.71 6.72
N THR A 382 13.12 -65.37 5.64
CA THR A 382 12.81 -66.82 5.64
C THR A 382 13.55 -67.67 4.60
N ASP A 383 14.54 -67.11 3.90
CA ASP A 383 15.58 -67.84 3.16
C ASP A 383 16.96 -67.51 3.75
#